data_AF-A0A8J8ENA5-F1
#
_entry.id   AF-A0A8J8ENA5-F1
#
_cell.length_a   1.000
_cell.length_b   1.000
_cell.length_c   1.000
_cell.angle_alpha   90.00
_cell.angle_beta   90.00
_cell.angle_gamma   90.00
#
_symmetry.space_group_name_H-M   'P 1'
#
loop_
_entity.id
_entity.type
_entity.pdbx_description
1 polymer ?
#
loop_
_entity_poly.entity_id
_entity_poly.type
_entity_poly.pdbx_seq_one_letter_code
_entity_poly.pdbx_strand_id
1 'polypeptide(L)' 'MSDKLNEALFEARPYVEYYEKLENLVKRLWTEAATEENFLRLLNEEIERAEEPFRTDLRIFLQKFEAL' A
#
# COMPACT_ATOMS: atom_id res chain seq x y z
N MET A 1 3.46 13.73 -4.53
CA MET A 1 3.04 12.55 -3.73
C MET A 1 2.27 13.06 -2.53
N SER A 2 1.24 12.33 -2.09
CA SER A 2 0.52 12.67 -0.85
C SER A 2 1.41 12.41 0.37
N ASP A 3 1.37 13.30 1.36
CA ASP A 3 2.13 13.15 2.61
C ASP A 3 1.71 11.88 3.37
N LYS A 4 0.40 11.58 3.38
CA LYS A 4 -0.19 10.37 3.97
C LYS A 4 0.40 9.08 3.38
N LEU A 5 0.65 9.04 2.07
CA LEU A 5 1.22 7.87 1.40
C LEU A 5 2.67 7.60 1.84
N ASN A 6 3.47 8.66 1.94
CA ASN A 6 4.86 8.57 2.37
C ASN A 6 4.96 8.12 3.84
N GLU A 7 4.10 8.67 4.70
CA GLU A 7 4.06 8.32 6.12
C GLU A 7 3.61 6.87 6.34
N ALA A 8 2.58 6.42 5.62
CA ALA A 8 2.16 5.01 5.66
C ALA A 8 3.26 4.04 5.21
N LEU A 9 4.00 4.37 4.14
CA LEU A 9 5.14 3.57 3.69
C LEU A 9 6.26 3.57 4.73
N PHE A 10 6.57 4.72 5.33
CA PHE A 10 7.58 4.83 6.37
C PHE A 10 7.22 3.99 7.60
N GLU A 11 5.96 4.03 8.05
CA GLU A 11 5.46 3.24 9.17
C GLU A 11 5.40 1.73 8.89
N ALA A 12 5.11 1.34 7.64
CA ALA A 12 5.05 -0.06 7.24
C ALA A 12 6.45 -0.69 7.08
N ARG A 13 7.46 0.10 6.73
CA ARG A 13 8.83 -0.34 6.43
C ARG A 13 9.44 -1.36 7.42
N PRO A 14 9.36 -1.18 8.76
CA PRO A 14 9.95 -2.15 9.69
C PRO A 14 9.21 -3.49 9.78
N TYR A 15 8.01 -3.60 9.20
CA TYR A 15 7.16 -4.79 9.28
C TYR A 15 7.04 -5.57 7.96
N VAL A 16 7.52 -4.97 6.87
CA VAL A 16 7.33 -5.46 5.50
C VAL A 16 8.60 -6.16 5.02
N GLU A 17 8.44 -7.35 4.43
CA GLU A 17 9.56 -8.12 3.89
C GLU A 17 9.98 -7.64 2.49
N TYR A 18 9.00 -7.28 1.65
CA TYR A 18 9.24 -6.86 0.26
C TYR A 18 8.99 -5.36 0.06
N TYR A 19 9.69 -4.52 0.83
CA TYR A 19 9.43 -3.08 0.89
C TYR A 19 9.53 -2.39 -0.48
N GLU A 20 10.58 -2.66 -1.26
CA GLU A 20 10.75 -2.04 -2.59
C GLU A 20 9.61 -2.43 -3.55
N LYS A 21 9.15 -3.68 -3.47
CA LYS A 21 8.02 -4.17 -4.29
C LYS A 21 6.72 -3.50 -3.86
N LEU A 22 6.49 -3.40 -2.55
CA LEU A 22 5.35 -2.70 -1.96
C LEU A 22 5.34 -1.23 -2.42
N GLU A 23 6.42 -0.50 -2.14
CA GLU A 23 6.56 0.92 -2.47
C GLU A 23 6.27 1.20 -3.95
N ASN A 24 6.85 0.41 -4.85
CA ASN A 24 6.63 0.55 -6.29
C ASN A 24 5.17 0.30 -6.67
N LEU A 25 4.54 -0.75 -6.12
CA LEU A 25 3.14 -1.05 -6.38
C LEU A 25 2.24 0.08 -5.88
N VAL A 26 2.42 0.50 -4.63
CA VAL A 26 1.55 1.51 -4.03
C VAL A 26 1.68 2.86 -4.73
N LYS A 27 2.89 3.27 -5.10
CA LYS A 27 3.13 4.49 -5.89
C LYS A 27 2.48 4.43 -7.27
N ARG A 28 2.53 3.28 -7.93
CA ARG A 28 1.84 3.06 -9.21
C ARG A 28 0.33 3.19 -9.04
N LEU A 29 -0.26 2.47 -8.08
CA LEU A 29 -1.69 2.53 -7.79
C LEU A 29 -2.14 3.95 -7.42
N TRP A 30 -1.35 4.68 -6.63
CA TRP A 30 -1.65 6.07 -6.27
C TRP A 30 -1.63 7.02 -7.47
N THR A 31 -0.73 6.78 -8.43
CA THR A 31 -0.65 7.58 -9.65
C THR A 31 -1.82 7.28 -10.61
N GLU A 32 -2.27 6.03 -10.65
CA GLU A 32 -3.44 5.60 -11.43
C GLU A 32 -4.76 6.03 -10.78
N ALA A 33 -4.78 6.15 -9.45
CA ALA A 33 -5.95 6.54 -8.69
C ALA A 33 -6.19 8.05 -8.77
N ALA A 34 -7.36 8.44 -9.29
CA ALA A 34 -7.79 9.84 -9.29
C ALA A 34 -8.21 10.37 -7.90
N THR A 35 -8.50 9.46 -6.96
CA THR A 35 -8.98 9.76 -5.59
C THR A 35 -8.47 8.71 -4.60
N GLU A 36 -8.45 9.05 -3.30
CA GLU A 36 -8.10 8.11 -2.23
C GLU A 36 -9.03 6.88 -2.19
N GLU A 37 -10.33 7.08 -2.42
CA GLU A 37 -11.30 5.98 -2.50
C GLU A 37 -10.98 5.01 -3.65
N ASN A 38 -10.61 5.55 -4.83
CA ASN A 38 -10.16 4.72 -5.95
C ASN A 38 -8.86 3.98 -5.64
N PHE A 39 -7.94 4.62 -4.93
CA PHE A 39 -6.70 4.00 -4.50
C PHE A 39 -6.95 2.83 -3.55
N LEU A 40 -7.80 3.02 -2.53
CA LEU A 40 -8.17 1.97 -1.58
C LEU A 40 -8.84 0.79 -2.29
N ARG A 41 -9.72 1.06 -3.28
CA ARG A 41 -10.32 0.00 -4.09
C ARG A 41 -9.25 -0.81 -4.85
N LEU A 42 -8.36 -0.13 -5.57
CA LEU A 42 -7.28 -0.79 -6.33
C LEU A 42 -6.33 -1.58 -5.43
N LEU A 43 -6.00 -1.04 -4.26
CA LEU A 43 -5.14 -1.71 -3.28
C LEU A 43 -5.80 -2.98 -2.73
N ASN A 44 -7.10 -2.94 -2.42
CA ASN A 44 -7.84 -4.12 -2.00
C ASN A 44 -7.89 -5.21 -3.09
N GLU A 45 -8.08 -4.83 -4.36
CA GLU A 45 -8.01 -5.77 -5.48
C GLU A 45 -6.63 -6.45 -5.58
N GLU A 46 -5.55 -5.70 -5.36
CA GLU A 46 -4.20 -6.27 -5.36
C GLU A 46 -3.93 -7.15 -4.12
N ILE A 47 -4.51 -6.84 -2.95
CA ILE A 47 -4.45 -7.70 -1.76
C ILE A 47 -5.11 -9.06 -2.04
N GLU A 48 -6.28 -9.07 -2.68
CA GLU A 48 -6.99 -10.31 -3.02
C GLU A 48 -6.18 -11.17 -4.02
N ARG A 49 -5.50 -10.52 -4.97
CA ARG A 49 -4.68 -11.19 -6.01
C ARG A 49 -3.31 -11.63 -5.52
N ALA A 50 -2.72 -10.91 -4.57
CA ALA A 50 -1.38 -11.21 -4.07
C ALA A 50 -1.34 -12.54 -3.33
N GLU A 51 -0.24 -13.27 -3.46
CA GLU A 51 0.05 -14.46 -2.67
C GLU A 51 0.84 -14.09 -1.40
N GLU A 52 0.77 -14.96 -0.38
CA GLU A 52 1.64 -14.82 0.80
C GLU A 52 3.10 -15.08 0.42
N PRO A 53 4.08 -14.38 1.04
CA PRO A 53 3.94 -13.44 2.17
C PRO A 53 3.59 -11.99 1.75
N PHE A 54 3.61 -11.68 0.46
CA PHE A 54 3.43 -10.30 -0.02
C PHE A 54 2.03 -9.73 0.26
N ARG A 55 1.00 -10.59 0.29
CA ARG A 55 -0.34 -10.19 0.74
C ARG A 55 -0.32 -9.61 2.16
N THR A 56 0.47 -10.19 3.07
CA THR A 56 0.62 -9.68 4.44
C THR A 56 1.26 -8.29 4.44
N ASP A 57 2.29 -8.06 3.62
CA ASP A 57 2.92 -6.74 3.47
C ASP A 57 1.91 -5.66 3.04
N LEU A 58 1.05 -5.99 2.07
CA LEU A 58 0.01 -5.07 1.58
C LEU A 58 -1.04 -4.77 2.65
N ARG A 59 -1.42 -5.76 3.46
CA ARG A 59 -2.36 -5.57 4.57
C ARG A 59 -1.79 -4.70 5.67
N ILE A 60 -0.51 -4.88 6.00
CA ILE A 60 0.19 -4.03 6.97
C ILE A 60 0.20 -2.59 6.47
N PHE A 61 0.56 -2.39 5.19
CA PHE A 61 0.52 -1.07 4.59
C PHE A 61 -0.88 -0.44 4.64
N LEU A 62 -1.92 -1.18 4.25
CA LEU A 62 -3.31 -0.69 4.29
C LEU A 62 -3.70 -0.26 5.70
N GLN A 63 -3.40 -1.08 6.71
CA GLN A 63 -3.69 -0.75 8.10
C GLN A 63 -3.00 0.54 8.55
N LYS A 64 -1.74 0.75 8.13
CA LYS A 64 -1.01 2.01 8.42
C LYS A 64 -1.61 3.20 7.69
N PHE A 65 -2.01 3.00 6.43
CA PHE A 65 -2.61 4.05 5.62
C PHE A 65 -3.98 4.49 6.17
N GLU A 66 -4.83 3.57 6.61
CA GLU A 66 -6.15 3.90 7.18
C GLU A 66 -6.08 4.55 8.58
N ALA A 67 -4.97 4.38 9.30
CA ALA A 67 -4.78 4.97 10.62
C ALA A 67 -4.40 6.47 10.58
N LEU A 68 -4.06 7.00 9.40
CA LEU A 68 -3.70 8.40 9.14
C LEU A 68 -4.89 9.19 8.56
#